data_AF-A0A8T7AAK0-F1
#
_entry.id   AF-A0A8T7AAK0-F1
#
_cell.length_a   1.000
_cell.length_b   1.000
_cell.length_c   1.000
_cell.angle_alpha   90.00
_cell.angle_beta   90.00
_cell.angle_gamma   90.00
#
_symmetry.space_group_name_H-M   'P 1'
#
loop_
_entity.id
_entity.type
_entity.pdbx_description
1 polymer ?
#
loop_
_entity_poly.entity_id
_entity_poly.type
_entity_poly.pdbx_seq_one_letter_code
_entity_poly.pdbx_strand_id
1 'polypeptide(L)'
;RLQSEEERAELDGLYECILCACCSTSCPSYWWNSDKYLGPAILLQSYRWLADSRDEAAGERLDDLEDPFKLYRCHTIMNCTNTCPKGLNPGRAIGEIKKMIAERAL
;
A
#
# COMPACT_ATOMS: atom_id res chain seq x y z
N ARG A 1 2.40 17.63 15.27
CA ARG A 1 3.87 17.45 15.33
C ARG A 1 4.47 18.16 14.14
N LEU A 2 5.68 18.71 14.27
CA LEU A 2 6.41 19.28 13.13
C LEU A 2 6.82 18.12 12.20
N GLN A 3 6.81 18.36 10.89
CA GLN A 3 7.21 17.43 9.83
C GLN A 3 8.06 18.23 8.85
N SER A 4 9.20 17.70 8.42
CA SER A 4 10.07 18.38 7.46
C SER A 4 9.49 18.34 6.03
N GLU A 5 10.00 19.17 5.12
CA GLU A 5 9.56 19.14 3.72
C GLU A 5 9.90 17.80 3.06
N GLU A 6 11.07 17.24 3.38
CA GLU A 6 11.51 15.93 2.90
C GLU A 6 10.60 14.80 3.40
N GLU A 7 10.28 14.78 4.71
CA GLU A 7 9.36 13.79 5.27
C GLU A 7 7.95 13.90 4.66
N ARG A 8 7.50 15.11 4.36
CA ARG A 8 6.22 15.33 3.69
C ARG A 8 6.25 14.85 2.24
N ALA A 9 7.37 15.02 1.53
CA ALA A 9 7.52 14.60 0.14
C ALA A 9 7.40 13.08 -0.05
N GLU A 10 7.73 12.28 0.98
CA GLU A 10 7.51 10.82 0.97
C GLU A 10 6.04 10.42 0.80
N LEU A 11 5.10 11.32 1.08
CA LEU A 11 3.66 11.10 0.87
C LEU A 11 3.21 11.35 -0.57
N ASP A 12 4.03 12.02 -1.39
CA ASP A 12 3.68 12.32 -2.78
C ASP A 12 3.58 11.03 -3.62
N GLY A 13 2.51 10.96 -4.41
CA GLY A 13 2.12 9.73 -5.11
C GLY A 13 1.33 8.72 -4.25
N LEU A 14 1.04 9.04 -2.98
CA LEU A 14 0.24 8.22 -2.07
C LEU A 14 -1.10 8.89 -1.72
N TYR A 15 -1.09 10.15 -1.28
CA TYR A 15 -2.30 10.84 -0.79
C TYR A 15 -3.23 11.30 -1.92
N GLU A 16 -2.74 11.37 -3.16
CA GLU A 16 -3.49 11.78 -4.35
C GLU A 16 -4.44 10.68 -4.87
N CYS A 17 -4.45 9.52 -4.22
CA CYS A 17 -5.40 8.46 -4.49
C CYS A 17 -6.84 8.95 -4.27
N ILE A 18 -7.66 8.82 -5.30
CA ILE A 18 -9.07 9.25 -5.27
C ILE A 18 -10.04 8.12 -4.94
N LEU A 19 -9.53 6.99 -4.45
CA LEU A 19 -10.33 5.80 -4.08
C LEU A 19 -11.29 5.29 -5.19
N CYS A 20 -10.94 5.48 -6.46
CA CYS A 20 -11.76 5.04 -7.61
C CYS A 20 -11.82 3.51 -7.82
N ALA A 21 -11.02 2.75 -7.08
CA ALA A 21 -10.89 1.29 -7.18
C ALA A 21 -10.41 0.71 -8.54
N CYS A 22 -10.12 1.51 -9.57
CA CYS A 22 -9.62 1.03 -10.87
C CYS A 22 -8.44 0.05 -10.73
N CYS A 23 -7.49 0.35 -9.85
CA CYS A 23 -6.33 -0.50 -9.61
C CYS A 23 -6.70 -1.85 -8.96
N SER A 24 -7.69 -1.87 -8.06
CA SER A 24 -8.15 -3.10 -7.42
C SER A 24 -8.93 -3.95 -8.40
N THR A 25 -9.85 -3.35 -9.16
CA THR A 25 -10.67 -4.06 -10.15
C THR A 25 -9.88 -4.48 -11.39
N SER A 26 -8.65 -4.00 -11.59
CA SER A 26 -7.75 -4.50 -12.64
C SER A 26 -6.81 -5.63 -12.19
N CYS A 27 -6.72 -5.90 -10.88
CA CYS A 27 -5.77 -6.83 -10.29
C CYS A 27 -6.32 -8.27 -10.26
N PRO A 28 -5.72 -9.23 -10.98
CA PRO A 28 -6.20 -10.61 -10.98
C PRO A 28 -6.23 -11.27 -9.59
N SER A 29 -5.26 -10.99 -8.72
CA SER A 29 -5.28 -11.51 -7.35
C SER A 29 -6.51 -11.04 -6.56
N TYR A 30 -6.98 -9.81 -6.82
CA TYR A 30 -8.17 -9.25 -6.19
C TYR A 30 -9.46 -9.86 -6.76
N TRP A 31 -9.48 -10.26 -8.03
CA TRP A 31 -10.63 -10.97 -8.60
C TRP A 31 -10.91 -12.30 -7.89
N TRP A 32 -9.86 -13.00 -7.48
CA TRP A 32 -9.97 -14.34 -6.91
C TRP A 32 -10.03 -14.38 -5.38
N ASN A 33 -9.61 -13.31 -4.69
CA ASN A 33 -9.45 -13.32 -3.23
C ASN A 33 -9.93 -12.00 -2.59
N SER A 34 -10.89 -11.28 -3.18
CA SER A 34 -11.34 -9.97 -2.66
C SER A 34 -11.95 -10.01 -1.26
N ASP A 35 -12.35 -11.19 -0.78
CA ASP A 35 -12.85 -11.42 0.58
C ASP A 35 -11.73 -11.37 1.64
N LYS A 36 -10.46 -11.54 1.25
CA LYS A 36 -9.31 -11.62 2.18
C LYS A 36 -8.13 -10.74 1.79
N TYR A 37 -7.86 -10.60 0.49
CA TYR A 37 -6.82 -9.71 -0.03
C TYR A 37 -7.35 -8.28 -0.09
N LEU A 38 -6.69 -7.36 0.62
CA LEU A 38 -7.14 -5.97 0.74
C LEU A 38 -7.12 -5.22 -0.60
N GLY A 39 -6.26 -5.63 -1.53
CA GLY A 39 -6.16 -5.01 -2.84
C GLY A 39 -5.29 -3.75 -2.87
N PRO A 40 -4.87 -3.34 -4.07
CA PRO A 40 -3.89 -2.28 -4.25
C PRO A 40 -4.35 -0.89 -3.80
N ALA A 41 -5.64 -0.55 -3.91
CA ALA A 41 -6.13 0.75 -3.44
C ALA A 41 -5.97 0.89 -1.91
N ILE A 42 -6.37 -0.14 -1.16
CA ILE A 42 -6.28 -0.16 0.31
C ILE A 42 -4.81 -0.20 0.73
N LEU A 43 -4.00 -1.09 0.14
CA LEU A 43 -2.60 -1.21 0.50
C LEU A 43 -1.77 0.05 0.17
N LEU A 44 -2.11 0.79 -0.89
CA LEU A 44 -1.51 2.12 -1.14
C LEU A 44 -1.82 3.09 0.01
N GLN A 45 -3.06 3.10 0.50
CA GLN A 45 -3.45 3.94 1.65
C GLN A 45 -2.86 3.45 2.97
N SER A 46 -2.70 2.13 3.16
CA SER A 46 -1.97 1.59 4.30
C SER A 46 -0.53 2.09 4.30
N TYR A 47 0.15 2.01 3.15
CA TYR A 47 1.52 2.53 3.01
C TYR A 47 1.59 4.04 3.24
N ARG A 48 0.61 4.82 2.76
CA ARG A 48 0.51 6.27 3.03
C ARG A 48 0.61 6.60 4.52
N TRP A 49 0.02 5.78 5.40
CA TRP A 49 0.14 5.99 6.85
C TRP A 49 1.45 5.45 7.42
N LEU A 50 1.95 4.33 6.89
CA LEU A 50 3.24 3.76 7.30
C LEU A 50 4.42 4.67 6.97
N ALA A 51 4.34 5.45 5.89
CA ALA A 51 5.35 6.40 5.45
C ALA A 51 5.21 7.79 6.12
N ASP A 52 4.12 8.06 6.84
CA ASP A 52 3.88 9.37 7.45
C ASP A 52 4.66 9.50 8.77
N SER A 53 5.71 10.32 8.80
CA SER A 53 6.58 10.52 9.98
C SER A 53 5.84 10.96 11.26
N ARG A 54 4.59 11.40 11.13
CA ARG A 54 3.75 11.85 12.25
C ARG A 54 2.95 10.70 12.89
N ASP A 55 2.79 9.58 12.20
CA ASP A 55 2.02 8.42 12.65
C ASP A 55 2.88 7.54 13.58
N GLU A 56 2.37 7.27 14.78
CA GLU A 56 3.06 6.45 15.78
C GLU A 56 2.53 5.00 15.84
N ALA A 57 1.53 4.67 15.01
CA ALA A 57 0.88 3.37 15.01
C ALA A 57 1.46 2.42 13.95
N ALA A 58 2.65 2.71 13.41
CA ALA A 58 3.30 1.88 12.40
C ALA A 58 3.46 0.42 12.87
N GLY A 59 3.73 0.20 14.16
CA GLY A 59 3.69 -1.09 14.86
C GLY A 59 2.43 -1.88 14.52
N GLU A 60 1.32 -1.43 15.09
CA GLU A 60 -0.02 -2.00 15.00
C GLU A 60 -0.51 -2.16 13.55
N ARG A 61 -0.20 -1.18 12.69
CA ARG A 61 -0.59 -1.22 11.27
C ARG A 61 0.08 -2.35 10.49
N LEU A 62 1.36 -2.61 10.75
CA LEU A 62 2.08 -3.70 10.10
C LEU A 62 1.63 -5.06 10.66
N ASP A 63 1.36 -5.14 11.97
CA ASP A 63 0.82 -6.35 12.59
C ASP A 63 -0.55 -6.72 12.00
N ASP A 64 -1.42 -5.74 11.71
CA ASP A 64 -2.71 -5.99 11.05
C ASP A 64 -2.54 -6.51 9.60
N LEU A 65 -1.44 -6.14 8.92
CA LEU A 65 -1.14 -6.56 7.55
C LEU A 65 -0.40 -7.90 7.47
N GLU A 66 0.18 -8.38 8.58
CA GLU A 66 0.91 -9.64 8.66
C GLU A 66 -0.06 -10.85 8.69
N ASP A 67 -0.78 -11.03 7.59
CA ASP A 67 -1.72 -12.12 7.34
C ASP A 67 -1.45 -12.74 5.95
N PRO A 68 -1.55 -14.08 5.78
CA PRO A 68 -1.24 -14.77 4.52
C PRO A 68 -2.01 -14.27 3.29
N PHE A 69 -3.14 -13.59 3.48
CA PHE A 69 -4.00 -13.09 2.42
C PHE A 69 -3.99 -11.57 2.29
N LYS A 70 -4.12 -10.82 3.40
CA LYS A 70 -4.32 -9.35 3.38
C LYS A 70 -3.31 -8.62 2.50
N LEU A 71 -2.04 -9.01 2.59
CA LEU A 71 -0.92 -8.42 1.83
C LEU A 71 -0.35 -9.37 0.77
N TYR A 72 -0.13 -10.64 1.14
CA TYR A 72 0.74 -11.54 0.38
C TYR A 72 0.11 -12.19 -0.87
N ARG A 73 -1.17 -11.89 -1.20
CA ARG A 73 -1.74 -12.23 -2.52
C ARG A 73 -1.27 -11.30 -3.64
N CYS A 74 -0.53 -10.22 -3.35
CA CYS A 74 0.12 -9.44 -4.39
C CYS A 74 1.31 -10.22 -4.99
N HIS A 75 1.16 -10.65 -6.25
CA HIS A 75 2.18 -11.37 -7.02
C HIS A 75 2.84 -10.48 -8.10
N THR A 76 2.90 -9.17 -7.87
CA THR A 76 3.61 -8.21 -8.74
C THR A 76 3.15 -8.28 -10.22
N ILE A 77 1.83 -8.38 -10.44
CA ILE A 77 1.22 -8.41 -11.78
C ILE A 77 1.25 -7.01 -12.44
N MET A 78 1.34 -5.94 -11.64
CA MET A 78 1.50 -4.54 -12.08
C MET A 78 0.35 -3.90 -12.87
N ASN A 79 -0.76 -4.61 -13.13
CA ASN A 79 -1.99 -3.99 -13.68
C ASN A 79 -2.48 -2.79 -12.87
N CYS A 80 -2.28 -2.81 -11.55
CA CYS A 80 -2.71 -1.74 -10.64
C CYS A 80 -2.02 -0.40 -10.95
N THR A 81 -0.71 -0.42 -11.21
CA THR A 81 0.06 0.77 -11.57
C THR A 81 -0.28 1.23 -12.98
N ASN A 82 -0.35 0.30 -13.94
CA ASN A 82 -0.65 0.62 -15.34
C ASN A 82 -2.02 1.27 -15.54
N THR A 83 -3.03 0.87 -14.77
CA THR A 83 -4.40 1.38 -14.95
C THR A 83 -4.71 2.63 -14.14
N CYS A 84 -3.84 3.06 -13.23
CA CYS A 84 -4.19 4.11 -12.28
C CYS A 84 -4.42 5.44 -13.03
N PRO A 85 -5.63 6.04 -13.01
CA PRO A 85 -5.92 7.26 -13.77
C PRO A 85 -5.18 8.49 -13.22
N LYS A 86 -4.59 8.37 -12.03
CA LYS A 86 -3.78 9.41 -11.38
C LYS A 86 -2.27 9.18 -11.57
N GLY A 87 -1.86 8.14 -12.29
CA GLY A 87 -0.45 7.80 -12.51
C GLY A 87 0.30 7.33 -11.26
N LEU A 88 -0.43 6.88 -10.22
CA LEU A 88 0.16 6.43 -8.96
C LEU A 88 0.73 5.02 -9.10
N ASN A 89 1.59 4.62 -8.15
CA ASN A 89 2.23 3.31 -8.16
C ASN A 89 1.88 2.44 -6.93
N PRO A 90 0.66 1.86 -6.86
CA PRO A 90 0.28 0.92 -5.82
C PRO A 90 1.21 -0.30 -5.73
N GLY A 91 1.74 -0.78 -6.86
CA GLY A 91 2.67 -1.91 -6.88
C GLY A 91 3.93 -1.65 -6.06
N ARG A 92 4.53 -0.46 -6.20
CA ARG A 92 5.69 -0.02 -5.40
C ARG A 92 5.33 0.06 -3.92
N ALA A 93 4.22 0.71 -3.57
CA ALA A 93 3.78 0.84 -2.19
C ALA A 93 3.58 -0.52 -1.49
N ILE A 94 2.98 -1.49 -2.18
CA ILE A 94 2.86 -2.86 -1.65
C ILE A 94 4.23 -3.51 -1.44
N GLY A 95 5.18 -3.27 -2.33
CA GLY A 95 6.56 -3.73 -2.20
C GLY A 95 7.24 -3.16 -0.94
N GLU A 96 7.09 -1.87 -0.69
CA GLU A 96 7.64 -1.22 0.50
C GLU A 96 7.03 -1.77 1.80
N ILE A 97 5.70 -2.01 1.84
CA ILE A 97 5.08 -2.68 3.01
C ILE A 97 5.76 -4.04 3.28
N LYS A 98 5.91 -4.87 2.24
CA LYS A 98 6.55 -6.19 2.37
C LYS A 98 8.00 -6.08 2.87
N LYS A 99 8.73 -5.07 2.41
CA LYS A 99 10.10 -4.78 2.85
C LYS A 99 10.12 -4.40 4.34
N MET A 100 9.25 -3.49 4.77
CA MET A 100 9.16 -3.09 6.19
C MET A 100 8.84 -4.27 7.11
N ILE A 101 7.95 -5.18 6.71
CA ILE A 101 7.67 -6.41 7.48
C ILE A 101 8.90 -7.32 7.52
N ALA A 102 9.57 -7.53 6.38
CA ALA A 102 10.77 -8.36 6.33
C ALA A 102 11.91 -7.80 7.21
N GLU A 103 12.07 -6.47 7.24
CA GLU A 103 13.07 -5.79 8.08
C GLU A 103 12.79 -5.91 9.57
N ARG A 104 11.52 -6.08 9.99
CA ARG A 104 11.16 -6.34 11.40
C ARG A 104 11.53 -7.76 11.86
N ALA A 105 11.62 -8.70 10.94
CA ALA A 105 11.91 -10.10 11.23
C ALA A 105 13.42 -10.40 11.32
N LEU A 106 14.27 -9.41 10.98
CA LEU A 106 15.74 -9.47 11.08
C LEU A 106 16.21 -8.97 12.44
#